data_AF-A0A1X7TAP5-F1
#
_entry.id   AF-A0A1X7TAP5-F1
#
_cell.length_a   1.000
_cell.length_b   1.000
_cell.length_c   1.000
_cell.angle_alpha   90.00
_cell.angle_beta   90.00
_cell.angle_gamma   90.00
#
_symmetry.space_group_name_H-M   'P 1'
#
loop_
_entity.id
_entity.type
_entity.pdbx_description
1 polymer ?
#
loop_
_entity_poly.entity_id
_entity_poly.type
_entity_poly.pdbx_seq_one_letter_code
_entity_poly.pdbx_strand_id
1 'polypeptide(L)'
;MLIQRVKKHPLTEPLTLFHKKKAKAGKRRRTNPEVPFAAALEKIVNKLSAVQEYWPFCKPVSSKDVPDYYNLIKFSMDLQTMKDNIRKHKYETRQQFTEHVNLIVNNCITYNGFNSELTKTAQRMLEMSNKEINQNSQALEKLEHEINPLLGDDPQAALSFLCRKSIERMKAVPNYLLRSYQIIE
;
A
#
# COMPACT_ATOMS: atom_id res chain seq x y z
N MET A 1 -65.46 36.89 -49.53
CA MET A 1 -64.72 37.14 -48.27
C MET A 1 -65.71 37.35 -47.14
N LEU A 2 -65.72 36.49 -46.11
CA LEU A 2 -66.15 36.72 -44.71
C LEU A 2 -66.60 35.39 -44.09
N ILE A 3 -65.75 34.74 -43.29
CA ILE A 3 -66.19 33.89 -42.18
C ILE A 3 -65.27 34.15 -40.98
N GLN A 4 -65.93 34.33 -39.84
CA GLN A 4 -65.45 34.85 -38.56
C GLN A 4 -64.59 33.83 -37.77
N ARG A 5 -63.75 34.39 -36.88
CA ARG A 5 -62.90 33.68 -35.90
C ARG A 5 -63.73 32.93 -34.86
N VAL A 6 -63.41 31.66 -34.65
CA VAL A 6 -63.78 30.89 -33.44
C VAL A 6 -62.51 30.58 -32.65
N LYS A 7 -62.49 30.98 -31.37
CA LYS A 7 -61.41 30.69 -30.42
C LYS A 7 -61.47 29.21 -30.04
N LYS A 8 -60.37 28.45 -30.23
CA LYS A 8 -60.23 27.10 -29.68
C LYS A 8 -59.41 27.14 -28.39
N HIS A 9 -60.02 26.59 -27.34
CA HIS A 9 -59.37 26.17 -26.09
C HIS A 9 -58.18 25.24 -26.38
N PRO A 10 -57.06 25.33 -25.63
CA PRO A 10 -56.04 24.30 -25.69
C PRO A 10 -56.46 23.10 -24.84
N LEU A 11 -56.61 21.95 -25.50
CA LEU A 11 -56.64 20.65 -24.85
C LEU A 11 -55.21 20.10 -24.74
N THR A 12 -54.88 19.67 -23.53
CA THR A 12 -53.86 18.68 -23.13
C THR A 12 -52.38 19.07 -23.24
N GLU A 13 -51.77 19.33 -22.08
CA GLU A 13 -50.33 19.15 -21.87
C GLU A 13 -49.98 17.65 -21.82
N PRO A 14 -48.91 17.20 -22.49
CA PRO A 14 -48.21 15.98 -22.10
C PRO A 14 -47.16 16.34 -21.05
N LEU A 15 -47.30 15.77 -19.85
CA LEU A 15 -46.29 15.75 -18.79
C LEU A 15 -44.96 15.17 -19.33
N THR A 16 -44.07 16.02 -19.84
CA THR A 16 -42.68 15.64 -20.04
C THR A 16 -42.00 15.62 -18.68
N LEU A 17 -42.07 14.46 -18.03
CA LEU A 17 -41.33 14.11 -16.83
C LEU A 17 -39.83 14.31 -17.12
N PHE A 18 -39.30 15.42 -16.63
CA PHE A 18 -37.88 15.75 -16.62
C PHE A 18 -37.08 14.68 -15.86
N HIS A 19 -36.70 13.60 -16.53
CA HIS A 19 -35.62 12.75 -16.07
C HIS A 19 -34.30 13.50 -16.33
N LYS A 20 -33.93 14.39 -15.40
CA LYS A 20 -32.54 14.80 -15.25
C LYS A 20 -31.71 13.53 -15.02
N LYS A 21 -31.04 13.03 -16.07
CA LYS A 21 -29.96 12.07 -15.90
C LYS A 21 -28.93 12.73 -14.98
N LYS A 22 -28.89 12.31 -13.71
CA LYS A 22 -27.77 12.64 -12.84
C LYS A 22 -26.52 12.15 -13.57
N ALA A 23 -25.64 13.07 -13.94
CA ALA A 23 -24.30 12.71 -14.39
C ALA A 23 -23.74 11.74 -13.37
N LYS A 24 -23.46 10.50 -13.78
CA LYS A 24 -22.71 9.55 -12.95
C LYS A 24 -21.40 10.27 -12.64
N ALA A 25 -21.21 10.67 -11.38
CA ALA A 25 -19.93 11.13 -10.89
C ALA A 25 -18.90 10.12 -11.41
N GLY A 26 -18.00 10.57 -12.27
CA GLY A 26 -16.99 9.71 -12.89
C GLY A 26 -16.39 8.86 -11.78
N LYS A 27 -16.38 7.52 -11.96
CA LYS A 27 -15.71 6.60 -11.03
C LYS A 27 -14.33 7.21 -10.78
N ARG A 28 -14.14 7.84 -9.61
CA ARG A 28 -12.83 8.30 -9.17
C ARG A 28 -11.93 7.08 -9.37
N ARG A 29 -10.91 7.21 -10.22
CA ARG A 29 -9.92 6.15 -10.44
C ARG A 29 -9.51 5.69 -9.04
N ARG A 30 -9.88 4.47 -8.68
CA ARG A 30 -9.51 3.87 -7.40
C ARG A 30 -7.98 3.85 -7.43
N THR A 31 -7.33 4.67 -6.61
CA THR A 31 -5.86 4.72 -6.53
C THR A 31 -5.38 3.34 -6.09
N ASN A 32 -4.27 2.85 -6.66
CA ASN A 32 -3.66 1.58 -6.24
C ASN A 32 -3.49 1.59 -4.70
N PRO A 33 -4.05 0.64 -3.93
CA PRO A 33 -4.01 0.65 -2.46
C PRO A 33 -2.60 0.58 -1.89
N GLU A 34 -1.62 0.11 -2.67
CA GLU A 34 -0.19 0.13 -2.29
C GLU A 34 0.34 1.56 -2.03
N VAL A 35 -0.18 2.56 -2.74
CA VAL A 35 0.27 3.96 -2.62
C VAL A 35 -0.12 4.59 -1.28
N PRO A 36 -1.41 4.63 -0.87
CA PRO A 36 -1.79 5.12 0.45
C PRO A 36 -1.24 4.26 1.59
N PHE A 37 -1.06 2.94 1.38
CA PHE A 37 -0.41 2.07 2.36
C PHE A 37 1.06 2.46 2.57
N ALA A 38 1.82 2.59 1.49
CA ALA A 38 3.21 3.05 1.54
C ALA A 38 3.34 4.43 2.20
N ALA A 39 2.45 5.38 1.85
CA ALA A 39 2.44 6.70 2.47
C ALA A 39 2.12 6.64 3.98
N ALA A 40 1.26 5.72 4.42
CA ALA A 40 0.99 5.52 5.83
C ALA A 40 2.21 4.95 6.57
N LEU A 41 2.88 3.93 6.02
CA LEU A 41 4.11 3.38 6.60
C LEU A 41 5.24 4.42 6.64
N GLU A 42 5.39 5.25 5.60
CA GLU A 42 6.42 6.30 5.57
C GLU A 42 6.20 7.36 6.65
N LYS A 43 4.93 7.71 6.93
CA LYS A 43 4.60 8.58 8.07
C LYS A 43 5.06 7.98 9.40
N ILE A 44 4.88 6.67 9.58
CA ILE A 44 5.34 5.96 10.79
C ILE A 44 6.86 6.07 10.88
N VAL A 45 7.61 5.74 9.81
CA VAL A 45 9.09 5.87 9.81
C VAL A 45 9.56 7.30 10.12
N ASN A 46 8.83 8.32 9.65
CA ASN A 46 9.14 9.71 9.98
C ASN A 46 8.92 10.02 11.48
N LYS A 47 7.95 9.39 12.15
CA LYS A 47 7.77 9.46 13.61
C LYS A 47 8.89 8.75 14.37
N LEU A 48 9.35 7.61 13.87
CA LEU A 48 10.52 6.91 14.43
C LEU A 48 11.77 7.80 14.33
N SER A 49 11.89 8.56 13.23
CA SER A 49 12.96 9.53 13.01
C SER A 49 12.85 10.81 13.87
N ALA A 50 11.86 10.89 14.77
CA ALA A 50 11.71 11.97 15.73
C ALA A 50 11.99 11.53 17.17
N VAL A 51 12.30 10.25 17.40
CA VAL A 51 12.70 9.75 18.72
C VAL A 51 14.05 10.33 19.10
N GLN A 52 14.22 10.74 20.36
CA GLN A 52 15.49 11.27 20.85
C GLN A 52 16.61 10.22 20.67
N GLU A 53 17.75 10.67 20.14
CA GLU A 53 18.95 9.84 19.87
C GLU A 53 18.79 8.73 18.81
N TYR A 54 17.76 8.80 17.95
CA TYR A 54 17.53 7.80 16.90
C TYR A 54 18.62 7.70 15.81
N TRP A 55 19.53 8.67 15.74
CA TRP A 55 20.47 8.86 14.63
C TRP A 55 21.33 7.63 14.26
N PRO A 56 21.72 6.70 15.18
CA PRO A 56 22.48 5.50 14.82
C PRO A 56 21.70 4.54 13.92
N PHE A 57 20.37 4.63 13.92
CA PHE A 57 19.47 3.74 13.16
C PHE A 57 19.04 4.35 11.81
N CYS A 58 19.51 5.56 11.48
CA CYS A 58 19.14 6.26 10.25
C CYS A 58 19.58 5.57 8.97
N LYS A 59 20.79 4.98 9.00
CA LYS A 59 21.48 4.44 7.82
C LYS A 59 22.07 3.06 8.17
N PRO A 60 22.41 2.24 7.16
CA PRO A 60 23.13 1.00 7.40
C PRO A 60 24.42 1.26 8.17
N VAL A 61 24.77 0.34 9.08
CA VAL A 61 26.04 0.41 9.82
C VAL A 61 27.21 0.31 8.84
N SER A 62 28.16 1.23 8.94
CA SER A 62 29.33 1.24 8.08
C SER A 62 30.31 0.16 8.52
N SER A 63 30.63 -0.80 7.64
CA SER A 63 31.65 -1.81 7.91
C SER A 63 33.07 -1.24 8.04
N LYS A 64 33.29 0.02 7.64
CA LYS A 64 34.56 0.71 7.87
C LYS A 64 34.68 1.21 9.30
N ASP A 65 33.57 1.70 9.85
CA ASP A 65 33.52 2.28 11.20
C ASP A 65 33.30 1.20 12.27
N VAL A 66 32.59 0.12 11.91
CA VAL A 66 32.29 -1.03 12.79
C VAL A 66 32.64 -2.34 12.05
N PRO A 67 33.91 -2.75 12.02
CA PRO A 67 34.39 -3.84 11.16
C PRO A 67 33.82 -5.23 11.46
N ASP A 68 33.43 -5.49 12.70
CA ASP A 68 32.94 -6.79 13.16
C ASP A 68 31.40 -6.91 13.12
N TYR A 69 30.67 -5.82 12.82
CA TYR A 69 29.21 -5.79 12.90
C TYR A 69 28.54 -6.91 12.10
N TYR A 70 28.93 -7.07 10.84
CA TYR A 70 28.33 -8.05 9.91
C TYR A 70 28.83 -9.49 10.13
N ASN A 71 29.86 -9.67 10.97
CA ASN A 71 30.26 -11.01 11.42
C ASN A 71 29.23 -11.57 12.41
N LEU A 72 28.61 -10.70 13.21
CA LEU A 72 27.58 -11.08 14.17
C LEU A 72 26.17 -10.92 13.60
N ILE A 73 25.87 -9.79 12.96
CA ILE A 73 24.54 -9.44 12.46
C ILE A 73 24.37 -9.91 11.01
N LYS A 74 23.57 -10.96 10.82
CA LYS A 74 23.33 -11.58 9.51
C LYS A 74 22.25 -10.91 8.68
N PHE A 75 21.25 -10.32 9.36
CA PHE A 75 20.13 -9.65 8.72
C PHE A 75 20.08 -8.21 9.22
N SER A 76 20.85 -7.31 8.60
CA SER A 76 20.85 -5.89 8.97
C SER A 76 19.56 -5.19 8.55
N MET A 77 19.15 -4.19 9.33
CA MET A 77 18.03 -3.31 9.00
C MET A 77 18.28 -1.92 9.60
N ASP A 78 17.78 -0.90 8.92
CA ASP A 78 17.88 0.51 9.31
C ASP A 78 16.72 1.30 8.67
N LEU A 79 16.50 2.53 9.14
CA LEU A 79 15.36 3.35 8.69
C LEU A 79 15.45 3.75 7.21
N GLN A 80 16.64 3.94 6.64
CA GLN A 80 16.80 4.24 5.22
C GLN A 80 16.41 3.03 4.36
N THR A 81 16.89 1.84 4.74
CA THR A 81 16.52 0.58 4.07
C THR A 81 15.00 0.34 4.16
N MET A 82 14.38 0.61 5.30
CA MET A 82 12.92 0.53 5.44
C MET A 82 12.19 1.50 4.51
N LYS A 83 12.63 2.77 4.40
CA LYS A 83 12.06 3.73 3.44
C LYS A 83 12.16 3.24 1.99
N ASP A 84 13.28 2.63 1.63
CA ASP A 84 13.46 2.08 0.29
C ASP A 84 12.59 0.85 0.02
N ASN A 85 12.36 0.01 1.04
CA ASN A 85 11.41 -1.10 0.97
C ASN A 85 9.96 -0.61 0.81
N ILE A 86 9.58 0.45 1.52
CA ILE A 86 8.27 1.11 1.37
C ILE A 86 8.07 1.61 -0.06
N ARG A 87 9.05 2.36 -0.61
CA ARG A 87 9.00 2.89 -1.99
C ARG A 87 8.90 1.80 -3.05
N LYS A 88 9.47 0.63 -2.77
CA LYS A 88 9.42 -0.56 -3.64
C LYS A 88 8.20 -1.44 -3.37
N HIS A 89 7.25 -0.99 -2.54
CA HIS A 89 6.04 -1.72 -2.15
C HIS A 89 6.34 -3.14 -1.62
N LYS A 90 7.42 -3.30 -0.85
CA LYS A 90 7.84 -4.59 -0.29
C LYS A 90 7.01 -5.05 0.91
N TYR A 91 6.25 -4.15 1.50
CA TYR A 91 5.36 -4.44 2.61
C TYR A 91 3.93 -4.49 2.09
N GLU A 92 3.35 -5.68 2.09
CA GLU A 92 1.92 -5.93 1.85
C GLU A 92 1.13 -5.88 3.16
N THR A 93 1.79 -6.09 4.30
CA THR A 93 1.18 -6.07 5.63
C THR A 93 1.99 -5.25 6.64
N ARG A 94 1.29 -4.74 7.66
CA ARG A 94 1.83 -4.12 8.87
C ARG A 94 2.77 -5.07 9.58
N GLN A 95 2.47 -6.38 9.57
CA GLN A 95 3.31 -7.38 10.19
C GLN A 95 4.72 -7.39 9.58
N GLN A 96 4.84 -7.43 8.25
CA GLN A 96 6.13 -7.41 7.56
C GLN A 96 6.93 -6.12 7.87
N PHE A 97 6.24 -4.98 7.95
CA PHE A 97 6.85 -3.72 8.38
C PHE A 97 7.35 -3.80 9.84
N THR A 98 6.52 -4.27 10.75
CA THR A 98 6.84 -4.41 12.19
C THR A 98 7.95 -5.42 12.44
N GLU A 99 8.04 -6.49 11.66
CA GLU A 99 9.16 -7.45 11.71
C GLU A 99 10.50 -6.76 11.46
N HIS A 100 10.56 -5.82 10.51
CA HIS A 100 11.78 -5.05 10.25
C HIS A 100 12.09 -4.02 11.36
N VAL A 101 11.07 -3.43 12.00
CA VAL A 101 11.30 -2.57 13.18
C VAL A 101 11.85 -3.40 14.35
N ASN A 102 11.28 -4.59 14.60
CA ASN A 102 11.80 -5.52 15.61
C ASN A 102 13.22 -5.99 15.26
N LEU A 103 13.53 -6.18 13.99
CA LEU A 103 14.89 -6.57 13.56
C LEU A 103 15.93 -5.50 13.93
N ILE A 104 15.59 -4.21 13.84
CA ILE A 104 16.46 -3.12 14.33
C ILE A 104 16.75 -3.30 15.82
N VAL A 105 15.70 -3.52 16.63
CA VAL A 105 15.82 -3.73 18.08
C VAL A 105 16.65 -4.98 18.40
N ASN A 106 16.33 -6.11 17.77
CA ASN A 106 16.99 -7.39 18.02
C ASN A 106 18.47 -7.32 17.65
N ASN A 107 18.81 -6.75 16.49
CA ASN A 107 20.20 -6.55 16.10
C ASN A 107 20.94 -5.63 17.09
N CYS A 108 20.27 -4.59 17.58
CA CYS A 108 20.84 -3.70 18.59
C CYS A 108 21.10 -4.44 19.91
N ILE A 109 20.18 -5.30 20.36
CA ILE A 109 20.36 -6.15 21.54
C ILE A 109 21.51 -7.13 21.33
N THR A 110 21.56 -7.81 20.18
CA THR A 110 22.60 -8.80 19.88
C THR A 110 23.99 -8.18 19.85
N TYR A 111 24.14 -6.99 19.26
CA TYR A 111 25.45 -6.35 19.14
C TYR A 111 25.84 -5.51 20.37
N ASN A 112 24.91 -4.71 20.90
CA ASN A 112 25.20 -3.73 21.98
C ASN A 112 24.78 -4.21 23.37
N GLY A 113 24.03 -5.31 23.47
CA GLY A 113 23.46 -5.80 24.72
C GLY A 113 22.14 -5.14 25.11
N PHE A 114 21.35 -5.85 25.90
CA PHE A 114 20.00 -5.44 26.32
C PHE A 114 19.99 -4.12 27.12
N ASN A 115 21.00 -3.89 27.95
CA ASN A 115 21.06 -2.73 28.85
C ASN A 115 21.67 -1.47 28.23
N SER A 116 22.11 -1.51 26.96
CA SER A 116 22.74 -0.35 26.32
C SER A 116 21.74 0.79 26.07
N GLU A 117 22.23 2.04 26.09
CA GLU A 117 21.41 3.21 25.75
C GLU A 117 20.90 3.18 24.30
N LEU A 118 21.68 2.57 23.40
CA LEU A 118 21.26 2.31 22.02
C LEU A 118 20.04 1.38 21.98
N THR A 119 20.07 0.28 22.73
CA THR A 119 18.94 -0.65 22.82
C THR A 119 17.70 0.03 23.41
N LYS A 120 17.86 0.83 24.47
CA LYS A 120 16.74 1.61 25.03
C LYS A 120 16.13 2.56 23.99
N THR A 121 16.97 3.18 23.16
CA THR A 121 16.52 4.05 22.07
C THR A 121 15.77 3.27 20.99
N ALA A 122 16.29 2.12 20.55
CA ALA A 122 15.62 1.24 19.60
C ALA A 122 14.25 0.76 20.14
N GLN A 123 14.17 0.45 21.44
CA GLN A 123 12.93 0.04 22.08
C GLN A 123 11.88 1.16 22.05
N ARG A 124 12.26 2.41 22.33
CA ARG A 124 11.37 3.59 22.19
C ARG A 124 10.89 3.78 20.76
N MET A 125 11.72 3.49 19.75
CA MET A 125 11.29 3.51 18.34
C MET A 125 10.24 2.43 18.04
N LEU A 126 10.40 1.22 18.58
CA LEU A 126 9.41 0.15 18.45
C LEU A 126 8.09 0.50 19.14
N GLU A 127 8.14 1.08 20.34
CA GLU A 127 6.96 1.58 21.06
C GLU A 127 6.22 2.65 20.25
N MET A 128 6.94 3.62 19.67
CA MET A 128 6.38 4.62 18.77
C MET A 128 5.71 3.97 17.54
N SER A 129 6.38 2.99 16.92
CA SER A 129 5.82 2.25 15.78
C SER A 129 4.50 1.56 16.15
N ASN A 130 4.48 0.82 17.25
CA ASN A 130 3.29 0.11 17.72
C ASN A 130 2.15 1.08 18.04
N LYS A 131 2.46 2.22 18.65
CA LYS A 131 1.47 3.27 18.93
C LYS A 131 0.83 3.80 17.64
N GLU A 132 1.64 4.18 16.65
CA GLU A 132 1.14 4.72 15.38
C GLU A 132 0.36 3.66 14.57
N ILE A 133 0.80 2.40 14.59
CA ILE A 133 0.07 1.28 13.99
C ILE A 133 -1.29 1.10 14.65
N ASN A 134 -1.34 1.07 15.98
CA ASN A 134 -2.59 0.87 16.72
C ASN A 134 -3.58 2.02 16.50
N GLN A 135 -3.10 3.26 16.44
CA GLN A 135 -3.90 4.44 16.15
C GLN A 135 -4.52 4.42 14.74
N ASN A 136 -3.88 3.76 13.78
CA ASN A 136 -4.32 3.67 12.39
C ASN A 136 -4.79 2.26 11.98
N SER A 137 -5.04 1.37 12.94
CA SER A 137 -5.22 -0.07 12.72
C SER A 137 -6.29 -0.40 11.68
N GLN A 138 -7.50 0.12 11.84
CA GLN A 138 -8.63 -0.11 10.93
C GLN A 138 -8.35 0.37 9.50
N ALA A 139 -7.69 1.53 9.36
CA ALA A 139 -7.38 2.10 8.05
C ALA A 139 -6.30 1.28 7.34
N LEU A 140 -5.28 0.85 8.07
CA LEU A 140 -4.24 -0.03 7.55
C LEU A 140 -4.81 -1.40 7.20
N GLU A 141 -5.72 -1.96 8.01
CA GLU A 141 -6.31 -3.30 7.80
C GLU A 141 -7.12 -3.33 6.52
N LYS A 142 -7.93 -2.29 6.31
CA LYS A 142 -8.64 -2.10 5.05
C LYS A 142 -7.68 -2.05 3.84
N LEU A 143 -6.55 -1.35 3.97
CA LEU A 143 -5.56 -1.25 2.88
C LEU A 143 -4.88 -2.60 2.61
N GLU A 144 -4.54 -3.35 3.64
CA GLU A 144 -3.99 -4.71 3.50
C GLU A 144 -4.94 -5.64 2.75
N HIS A 145 -6.23 -5.65 3.11
CA HIS A 145 -7.22 -6.45 2.39
C HIS A 145 -7.42 -5.98 0.95
N GLU A 146 -7.29 -4.69 0.67
CA GLU A 146 -7.34 -4.19 -0.72
C GLU A 146 -6.10 -4.58 -1.54
N ILE A 147 -4.92 -4.66 -0.92
CA ILE A 147 -3.67 -5.11 -1.54
C ILE A 147 -3.69 -6.62 -1.77
N ASN A 148 -4.03 -7.38 -0.73
CA ASN A 148 -4.09 -8.83 -0.75
C ASN A 148 -5.42 -9.32 -0.15
N PRO A 149 -6.45 -9.51 -0.99
CA PRO A 149 -7.76 -10.01 -0.57
C PRO A 149 -7.74 -11.41 0.06
N LEU A 150 -6.63 -12.16 -0.06
CA LEU A 150 -6.46 -13.47 0.57
C LEU A 150 -6.21 -13.40 2.07
N LEU A 151 -5.97 -12.20 2.62
CA LEU A 151 -5.79 -11.99 4.05
C LEU A 151 -7.13 -12.00 4.82
N GLY A 152 -8.27 -11.94 4.12
CA GLY A 152 -9.60 -11.92 4.75
C GLY A 152 -10.39 -13.21 4.52
N ASP A 153 -11.50 -13.32 5.25
CA ASP A 153 -12.36 -14.51 5.24
C ASP A 153 -13.43 -14.52 4.12
N ASP A 154 -13.34 -13.61 3.14
CA ASP A 154 -14.29 -13.56 2.01
C ASP A 154 -13.84 -14.47 0.86
N PRO A 155 -14.43 -15.67 0.69
CA PRO A 155 -14.03 -16.61 -0.35
C PRO A 155 -14.30 -16.07 -1.76
N GLN A 156 -15.29 -15.18 -1.93
CA GLN A 156 -15.63 -14.61 -3.23
C GLN A 156 -14.60 -13.57 -3.67
N ALA A 157 -14.14 -12.73 -2.73
CA ALA A 157 -13.04 -11.80 -2.96
C ALA A 157 -11.73 -12.53 -3.25
N ALA A 158 -11.43 -13.60 -2.49
CA ALA A 158 -10.26 -14.46 -2.70
C ALA A 158 -10.27 -15.12 -4.08
N LEU A 159 -11.38 -15.75 -4.47
CA LEU A 159 -11.52 -16.38 -5.78
C LEU A 159 -11.38 -15.35 -6.91
N SER A 160 -12.04 -14.20 -6.80
CA SER A 160 -11.94 -13.12 -7.78
C SER A 160 -10.49 -12.62 -7.95
N PHE A 161 -9.76 -12.49 -6.86
CA PHE A 161 -8.33 -12.12 -6.87
C PHE A 161 -7.47 -13.18 -7.56
N LEU A 162 -7.63 -14.46 -7.19
CA LEU A 162 -6.88 -15.57 -7.79
C LEU A 162 -7.14 -15.66 -9.31
N CYS A 163 -8.39 -15.56 -9.74
CA CYS A 163 -8.74 -15.54 -11.16
C CYS A 163 -8.04 -14.41 -11.91
N ARG A 164 -8.03 -13.19 -11.35
CA ARG A 164 -7.33 -12.04 -11.95
C ARG A 164 -5.82 -12.30 -12.07
N LYS A 165 -5.16 -12.75 -11.01
CA LYS A 165 -3.73 -13.12 -11.00
C LYS A 165 -3.40 -14.18 -12.05
N SER A 166 -4.24 -15.21 -12.19
CA SER A 166 -4.07 -16.25 -13.20
C SER A 166 -4.18 -15.69 -14.62
N ILE A 167 -5.15 -14.80 -14.87
CA ILE A 167 -5.31 -14.13 -16.17
C ILE A 167 -4.09 -13.26 -16.50
N GLU A 168 -3.56 -12.51 -15.54
CA GLU A 168 -2.35 -11.70 -15.73
C GLU A 168 -1.14 -12.56 -16.08
N ARG A 169 -0.95 -13.69 -15.38
CA ARG A 169 0.11 -14.66 -15.71
C ARG A 169 -0.07 -15.24 -17.12
N MET A 170 -1.29 -15.59 -17.51
CA MET A 170 -1.58 -16.09 -18.86
C MET A 170 -1.24 -15.06 -19.94
N LYS A 171 -1.51 -13.77 -19.69
CA LYS A 171 -1.13 -12.68 -20.62
C LYS A 171 0.38 -12.48 -20.74
N ALA A 172 1.15 -12.84 -19.71
CA ALA A 172 2.60 -12.71 -19.69
C ALA A 172 3.32 -13.88 -20.37
N VAL A 173 2.62 -14.96 -20.73
CA VAL A 173 3.20 -16.07 -21.50
C VAL A 173 3.48 -15.57 -22.92
N PRO A 174 4.74 -15.63 -23.40
CA PRO A 174 5.06 -15.28 -24.77
C PRO A 174 4.25 -16.12 -25.74
N ASN A 175 3.64 -15.49 -26.73
CA ASN A 175 2.82 -16.19 -27.71
C ASN A 175 3.74 -16.98 -28.67
N TYR A 176 4.00 -18.25 -28.35
CA TYR A 176 4.90 -19.12 -29.13
C TYR A 176 4.42 -19.32 -30.57
N LEU A 177 3.13 -19.11 -30.84
CA LEU A 177 2.52 -19.23 -32.18
C LEU A 177 2.88 -18.08 -33.14
N LEU A 178 3.49 -16.98 -32.68
CA LEU A 178 3.94 -15.89 -33.56
C LEU A 178 5.38 -16.05 -34.07
N ARG A 179 6.19 -16.96 -33.50
CA ARG A 179 7.56 -17.22 -33.97
C ARG A 179 7.63 -18.23 -35.11
N SER A 180 6.62 -19.09 -35.28
CA SER A 180 6.61 -20.11 -36.34
C SER A 180 6.25 -19.56 -37.73
N TYR A 181 5.76 -18.32 -37.84
CA TYR A 181 5.41 -17.68 -39.12
C TYR A 181 6.47 -16.71 -39.65
N GLN A 182 7.63 -16.56 -39.00
CA GLN A 182 8.71 -15.67 -39.42
C GLN A 182 9.98 -16.41 -39.94
N ILE A 183 9.90 -17.73 -40.17
CA ILE A 183 11.04 -18.55 -40.68
C ILE A 183 10.79 -19.02 -42.13
N ILE A 184 9.78 -18.49 -42.82
CA ILE A 184 9.51 -18.81 -44.23
C ILE A 184 9.46 -17.51 -45.04
N GLU A 185 10.59 -16.82 -45.17
CA GLU A 185 10.93 -15.96 -46.32
C GLU A 185 12.44 -16.01 -46.57
#